data_AF-A0A957A7A5-F1
#
_entry.id   AF-A0A957A7A5-F1
#
_cell.length_a   1.000
_cell.length_b   1.000
_cell.length_c   1.000
_cell.angle_alpha   90.00
_cell.angle_beta   90.00
_cell.angle_gamma   90.00
#
_symmetry.space_group_name_H-M   'P 1'
#
loop_
_entity.id
_entity.type
_entity.pdbx_description
1 polymer ?
#
loop_
_entity_poly.entity_id
_entity_poly.type
_entity_poly.pdbx_seq_one_letter_code
_entity_poly.pdbx_strand_id
1 'polypeptide(L)'
;FAGTNIKSGIVILPGESYLQNPLTGNWMSQDIDISQLFDPATGVTGLMREVTDADVIAREEVDGVDSYVLETQVDSGNLKAFVGNAEAGTEVTARVWIGVDDLLVRRVEIDGPVAPNDAEDIVRRLSLSAFGEPVEITAPS
;
A
#
# COMPACT_ATOMS: atom_id res chain seq x y z
N PHE A 1 -19.76 8.11 -15.35
CA PHE A 1 -20.17 8.83 -14.11
C PHE A 1 -19.25 10.03 -13.98
N ALA A 2 -19.79 11.26 -13.88
CA ALA A 2 -18.97 12.43 -13.59
C ALA A 2 -18.36 12.26 -12.19
N GLY A 3 -17.02 12.21 -12.11
CA GLY A 3 -16.31 11.87 -10.89
C GLY A 3 -16.40 12.97 -9.85
N THR A 4 -17.32 12.83 -8.89
CA THR A 4 -17.32 13.66 -7.70
C THR A 4 -16.18 13.19 -6.80
N ASN A 5 -15.21 14.07 -6.52
CA ASN A 5 -14.17 13.78 -5.54
C ASN A 5 -14.79 13.77 -4.14
N ILE A 6 -14.61 12.66 -3.43
CA ILE A 6 -15.07 12.48 -2.05
C ILE A 6 -13.85 12.57 -1.14
N LYS A 7 -13.93 13.41 -0.09
CA LYS A 7 -12.94 13.47 0.97
C LYS A 7 -13.57 12.96 2.26
N SER A 8 -12.90 12.04 2.93
CA SER A 8 -13.32 11.49 4.22
C SER A 8 -12.06 11.29 5.09
N GLY A 9 -12.25 11.25 6.41
CA GLY A 9 -11.24 10.89 7.38
C GLY A 9 -11.56 9.53 8.00
N ILE A 10 -10.52 8.78 8.35
CA ILE A 10 -10.61 7.52 9.09
C ILE A 10 -9.73 7.64 10.33
N VAL A 11 -10.23 7.23 11.49
CA VAL A 11 -9.45 7.12 12.73
C VAL A 11 -9.68 5.72 13.28
N ILE A 12 -8.60 4.99 13.58
CA ILE A 12 -8.64 3.65 14.15
C ILE A 12 -7.81 3.65 15.43
N LEU A 13 -8.43 3.23 16.52
CA LEU A 13 -7.88 3.08 17.87
C LEU A 13 -8.08 1.62 18.33
N PRO A 14 -7.41 1.16 19.40
CA PRO A 14 -7.68 -0.15 19.95
C PRO A 14 -9.16 -0.33 20.33
N GLY A 15 -9.89 -1.13 19.55
CA GLY A 15 -11.30 -1.45 19.77
C GLY A 15 -12.31 -0.42 19.28
N GLU A 16 -11.88 0.68 18.66
CA GLU A 16 -12.77 1.75 18.17
C GLU A 16 -12.31 2.22 16.79
N SER A 17 -13.25 2.39 15.86
CA SER A 17 -12.95 3.02 14.57
C SER A 17 -14.03 4.00 14.15
N TYR A 18 -13.62 5.04 13.44
CA TYR A 18 -14.47 6.15 13.04
C TYR A 18 -14.26 6.47 11.56
N LEU A 19 -15.36 6.74 10.87
CA LEU A 19 -15.39 7.27 9.51
C LEU A 19 -16.06 8.63 9.52
N GLN A 20 -15.42 9.62 8.93
CA GLN A 20 -16.03 10.93 8.73
C GLN A 20 -16.98 10.85 7.54
N ASN A 21 -18.25 11.14 7.77
CA ASN A 21 -19.23 11.22 6.69
C ASN A 21 -18.82 12.34 5.72
N PRO A 22 -18.56 12.05 4.43
CA PRO A 22 -18.06 13.03 3.48
C PRO A 22 -19.10 14.11 3.10
N LEU A 23 -20.38 13.87 3.37
CA LEU A 23 -21.48 14.80 3.07
C LEU A 23 -21.75 15.76 4.23
N THR A 24 -21.65 15.28 5.47
CA THR A 24 -21.98 16.07 6.66
C THR A 24 -20.76 16.55 7.45
N GLY A 25 -19.60 15.92 7.27
CA GLY A 25 -18.39 16.16 8.05
C GLY A 25 -18.41 15.53 9.45
N ASN A 26 -19.51 14.87 9.83
CA ASN A 26 -19.64 14.27 11.16
C ASN A 26 -18.92 12.93 11.24
N TRP A 27 -18.28 12.66 12.38
CA TRP A 27 -17.68 11.37 12.67
C TRP A 27 -18.74 10.36 13.10
N MET A 28 -18.58 9.12 12.62
CA MET A 28 -19.48 8.02 12.91
C MET A 28 -18.65 6.79 13.29
N SER A 29 -19.05 6.10 14.35
CA SER A 29 -18.46 4.80 14.68
C SER A 29 -18.70 3.82 13.53
N GLN A 30 -17.66 3.10 13.16
CA GLN A 30 -17.67 2.03 12.17
C GLN A 30 -16.84 0.85 12.69
N ASP A 31 -16.92 -0.27 11.98
CA ASP A 31 -16.02 -1.40 12.16
C ASP A 31 -15.07 -1.45 10.96
N ILE A 32 -13.85 -0.96 11.16
CA ILE A 32 -12.82 -0.84 10.13
C ILE A 32 -11.55 -1.50 10.67
N ASP A 33 -11.05 -2.49 9.95
CA ASP A 33 -9.80 -3.18 10.25
C ASP A 33 -8.77 -2.93 9.14
N ILE A 34 -7.58 -2.47 9.53
CA ILE A 34 -6.42 -2.29 8.64
C ILE A 34 -5.21 -3.11 9.10
N SER A 35 -5.37 -3.95 10.11
CA SER A 35 -4.29 -4.71 10.75
C SER A 35 -3.50 -5.56 9.74
N GLN A 36 -4.19 -6.11 8.73
CA GLN A 36 -3.59 -6.93 7.69
C GLN A 36 -2.47 -6.22 6.89
N LEU A 37 -2.54 -4.89 6.70
CA LEU A 37 -1.49 -4.14 6.00
C LEU A 37 -0.17 -4.14 6.76
N PHE A 38 -0.25 -4.10 8.09
CA PHE A 38 0.89 -4.01 9.00
C PHE A 38 1.27 -5.37 9.62
N ASP A 39 0.52 -6.42 9.30
CA ASP A 39 0.84 -7.77 9.72
C ASP A 39 2.21 -8.18 9.15
N PRO A 40 3.18 -8.58 9.99
CA PRO A 40 4.53 -8.85 9.53
C PRO A 40 4.65 -10.14 8.70
N ALA A 41 3.67 -11.05 8.78
CA ALA A 41 3.65 -12.30 8.04
C ALA A 41 2.96 -12.13 6.67
N THR A 42 1.92 -11.31 6.59
CA THR A 42 1.03 -11.23 5.42
C THR A 42 0.95 -9.84 4.78
N GLY A 43 1.33 -8.78 5.50
CA GLY A 43 1.32 -7.40 5.01
C GLY A 43 2.50 -7.07 4.10
N VAL A 44 2.91 -5.80 4.05
CA VAL A 44 3.98 -5.31 3.17
C VAL A 44 5.28 -6.11 3.33
N THR A 45 5.65 -6.45 4.57
CA THR A 45 6.85 -7.24 4.85
C THR A 45 6.73 -8.69 4.36
N GLY A 46 5.53 -9.26 4.38
CA GLY A 46 5.25 -10.57 3.81
C GLY A 46 5.52 -10.60 2.31
N LEU A 47 4.97 -9.62 1.58
CA LEU A 47 5.19 -9.49 0.14
C LEU A 47 6.67 -9.40 -0.23
N MET A 48 7.46 -8.63 0.52
CA MET A 48 8.90 -8.51 0.28
C MET A 48 9.67 -9.82 0.41
N ARG A 49 9.15 -10.81 1.15
CA ARG A 49 9.77 -12.15 1.26
C ARG A 49 9.40 -13.07 0.09
N GLU A 50 8.28 -12.80 -0.57
CA GLU A 50 7.83 -13.53 -1.76
C GLU A 50 8.55 -13.05 -3.03
N VAL A 51 9.22 -11.89 -2.97
CA VAL A 51 10.03 -11.39 -4.08
C VAL A 51 11.28 -12.26 -4.24
N THR A 52 11.29 -13.07 -5.29
CA THR A 52 12.44 -13.87 -5.73
C THR A 52 12.94 -13.36 -7.07
N ASP A 53 14.23 -13.58 -7.37
CA ASP A 53 14.82 -13.29 -8.69
C ASP A 53 14.66 -11.82 -9.15
N ALA A 54 14.65 -10.88 -8.20
CA ALA A 54 14.56 -9.46 -8.52
C ALA A 54 15.88 -8.90 -9.07
N ASP A 55 15.78 -8.11 -10.14
CA ASP A 55 16.91 -7.43 -10.74
C ASP A 55 16.95 -5.96 -10.33
N VAL A 56 18.15 -5.43 -10.04
CA VAL A 56 18.34 -3.98 -9.89
C VAL A 56 18.38 -3.36 -11.28
N ILE A 57 17.32 -2.64 -11.64
CA ILE A 57 17.16 -2.05 -12.98
C ILE A 57 17.61 -0.59 -13.04
N ALA A 58 17.60 0.11 -11.91
CA ALA A 58 17.95 1.52 -11.85
C ALA A 58 18.36 1.98 -10.45
N ARG A 59 18.77 3.25 -10.37
CA ARG A 59 18.98 4.00 -9.12
C ARG A 59 18.27 5.34 -9.26
N GLU A 60 17.37 5.63 -8.32
CA GLU A 60 16.48 6.79 -8.37
C GLU A 60 16.34 7.42 -6.99
N GLU A 61 15.99 8.70 -6.96
CA GLU A 61 15.70 9.41 -5.71
C GLU A 61 14.20 9.31 -5.37
N VAL A 62 13.88 8.93 -4.14
CA VAL A 62 12.52 8.93 -3.57
C VAL A 62 12.52 9.81 -2.33
N ASP A 63 11.82 10.94 -2.39
CA ASP A 63 11.68 11.89 -1.27
C ASP A 63 13.03 12.33 -0.67
N GLY A 64 14.02 12.59 -1.53
CA GLY A 64 15.38 12.97 -1.13
C GLY A 64 16.28 11.80 -0.70
N VAL A 65 15.80 10.57 -0.80
CA VAL A 65 16.56 9.36 -0.49
C VAL A 65 16.93 8.62 -1.76
N ASP A 66 18.23 8.53 -2.01
CA ASP A 66 18.79 7.72 -3.09
C ASP A 66 18.49 6.23 -2.85
N SER A 67 17.92 5.58 -3.87
CA SER A 67 17.30 4.26 -3.75
C SER A 67 17.63 3.36 -4.94
N TYR A 68 17.87 2.09 -4.68
CA TYR A 68 17.86 1.06 -5.73
C TYR A 68 16.43 0.79 -6.20
N VAL A 69 16.24 0.63 -7.50
CA VAL A 69 14.98 0.16 -8.08
C VAL A 69 15.13 -1.30 -8.45
N LEU A 70 14.40 -2.16 -7.75
CA LEU A 70 14.32 -3.58 -8.02
C LEU A 70 13.05 -3.87 -8.80
N GLU A 71 13.13 -4.73 -9.82
CA GLU A 71 11.99 -5.20 -10.60
C GLU A 71 11.87 -6.72 -10.51
N THR A 72 10.64 -7.22 -10.39
CA THR A 72 10.32 -8.65 -10.35
C THR A 72 8.93 -8.91 -10.94
N GLN A 73 8.68 -10.16 -11.30
CA GLN A 73 7.33 -10.65 -11.58
C GLN A 73 6.73 -11.27 -10.32
N VAL A 74 5.42 -11.08 -10.11
CA VAL A 74 4.67 -11.64 -8.97
C VAL A 74 3.31 -12.13 -9.46
N ASP A 75 2.88 -13.31 -8.99
CA ASP A 75 1.51 -13.75 -9.20
C ASP A 75 0.54 -12.85 -8.44
N SER A 76 -0.50 -12.36 -9.12
CA SER A 76 -1.51 -11.47 -8.58
C SER A 76 -2.18 -12.00 -7.30
N GLY A 77 -2.27 -13.32 -7.12
CA GLY A 77 -2.81 -13.96 -5.92
C GLY A 77 -1.98 -13.72 -4.65
N ASN A 78 -0.71 -13.38 -4.79
CA ASN A 78 0.18 -13.02 -3.68
C ASN A 78 -0.01 -11.56 -3.20
N LEU A 79 -0.82 -10.77 -3.91
CA LEU A 79 -1.00 -9.33 -3.64
C LEU A 79 -2.25 -9.00 -2.82
N LYS A 80 -2.87 -10.00 -2.18
CA LYS A 80 -4.12 -9.85 -1.41
C LYS A 80 -4.05 -8.83 -0.27
N ALA A 81 -2.87 -8.63 0.32
CA ALA A 81 -2.69 -7.62 1.36
C ALA A 81 -2.81 -6.19 0.82
N PHE A 82 -2.47 -5.96 -0.45
CA PHE A 82 -2.58 -4.67 -1.11
C PHE A 82 -3.93 -4.49 -1.81
N VAL A 83 -4.47 -5.59 -2.34
CA VAL A 83 -5.71 -5.61 -3.12
C VAL A 83 -6.58 -6.73 -2.57
N GLY A 84 -7.55 -6.39 -1.71
CA GLY A 84 -8.33 -7.40 -0.98
C GLY A 84 -9.11 -8.39 -1.85
N ASN A 85 -9.38 -8.05 -3.11
CA ASN A 85 -10.02 -8.91 -4.10
C ASN A 85 -9.05 -9.42 -5.18
N ALA A 86 -7.75 -9.48 -4.89
CA ALA A 86 -6.77 -10.06 -5.79
C ALA A 86 -7.05 -11.54 -6.07
N GLU A 87 -6.89 -11.94 -7.34
CA GLU A 87 -7.07 -13.32 -7.81
C GLU A 87 -5.75 -13.86 -8.36
N ALA A 88 -5.50 -15.15 -8.24
CA ALA A 88 -4.28 -15.78 -8.76
C ALA A 88 -4.34 -15.98 -10.29
N GLY A 89 -3.18 -16.17 -10.92
CA GLY A 89 -3.08 -16.58 -12.32
C GLY A 89 -2.75 -15.46 -13.30
N THR A 90 -2.45 -14.25 -12.81
CA THR A 90 -1.90 -13.16 -13.64
C THR A 90 -0.53 -12.79 -13.10
N GLU A 91 0.50 -12.87 -13.92
CA GLU A 91 1.80 -12.29 -13.57
C GLU A 91 1.77 -10.78 -13.80
N VAL A 92 2.10 -10.03 -12.76
CA VAL A 92 2.22 -8.57 -12.81
C VAL A 92 3.65 -8.15 -12.48
N THR A 93 4.05 -7.00 -13.02
CA THR A 93 5.36 -6.44 -12.71
C THR A 93 5.28 -5.64 -11.41
N ALA A 94 6.14 -5.99 -10.46
CA ALA A 94 6.31 -5.25 -9.22
C ALA A 94 7.67 -4.56 -9.21
N ARG A 95 7.68 -3.28 -8.81
CA ARG A 95 8.90 -2.51 -8.59
C ARG A 95 9.00 -2.07 -7.14
N VAL A 96 10.19 -2.15 -6.57
CA VAL A 96 10.46 -1.76 -5.18
C VAL A 96 11.64 -0.80 -5.15
N TRP A 97 11.47 0.33 -4.48
CA TRP A 97 12.53 1.29 -4.21
C TRP A 97 13.05 1.06 -2.80
N ILE A 98 14.34 0.76 -2.68
CA ILE A 98 15.00 0.46 -1.40
C ILE A 98 16.11 1.49 -1.19
N GLY A 99 16.08 2.21 -0.07
CA GLY A 99 17.09 3.22 0.26
C GLY A 99 18.49 2.62 0.27
N VAL A 100 19.45 3.28 -0.38
CA VAL A 100 20.82 2.76 -0.53
C VAL A 100 21.54 2.66 0.82
N ASP A 101 21.32 3.65 1.70
CA ASP A 101 22.05 3.75 2.96
C ASP A 101 21.37 3.01 4.13
N ASP A 102 20.04 3.00 4.19
CA ASP A 102 19.29 2.42 5.32
C ASP A 102 18.48 1.18 4.98
N LEU A 103 18.46 0.77 3.71
CA LEU A 103 17.80 -0.43 3.22
C LEU A 103 16.29 -0.50 3.51
N LEU A 104 15.65 0.65 3.78
CA LEU A 104 14.22 0.73 3.99
C LEU A 104 13.48 0.81 2.66
N VAL A 105 12.39 0.05 2.54
CA VAL A 105 11.48 0.12 1.38
C VAL A 105 10.77 1.46 1.39
N ARG A 106 11.03 2.29 0.37
CA ARG A 106 10.47 3.65 0.24
C ARG A 106 9.21 3.68 -0.62
N ARG A 107 9.16 2.81 -1.63
CA ARG A 107 8.05 2.74 -2.58
C ARG A 107 7.88 1.33 -3.08
N VAL A 108 6.63 0.94 -3.30
CA VAL A 108 6.24 -0.25 -4.04
C VAL A 108 5.29 0.18 -5.14
N GLU A 109 5.52 -0.28 -6.36
CA GLU A 109 4.61 -0.13 -7.49
C GLU A 109 4.25 -1.50 -8.05
N ILE A 110 2.99 -1.65 -8.43
CA ILE A 110 2.46 -2.83 -9.11
C ILE A 110 1.82 -2.34 -10.40
N ASP A 111 2.32 -2.83 -11.51
CA ASP A 111 1.89 -2.48 -12.86
C ASP A 111 1.06 -3.64 -13.44
N GLY A 112 -0.19 -3.31 -13.79
CA GLY A 112 -1.12 -4.25 -14.41
C GLY A 112 -2.25 -4.73 -13.50
N PRO A 113 -3.20 -5.49 -14.09
CA PRO A 113 -4.40 -5.93 -13.40
C PRO A 113 -4.11 -7.02 -12.37
N VAL A 114 -4.58 -6.80 -11.14
CA VAL A 114 -4.44 -7.72 -10.00
C VAL A 114 -5.79 -8.30 -9.60
N ALA A 115 -6.87 -7.58 -9.89
CA ALA A 115 -8.23 -7.95 -9.56
C ALA A 115 -9.15 -7.95 -10.79
N PRO A 116 -10.30 -8.64 -10.74
CA PRO A 116 -11.29 -8.59 -11.81
C PRO A 116 -11.75 -7.17 -12.11
N ASN A 117 -11.83 -6.83 -13.39
CA ASN A 117 -12.24 -5.52 -13.91
C ASN A 117 -11.25 -4.37 -13.65
N ASP A 118 -10.02 -4.68 -13.24
CA ASP A 118 -8.94 -3.71 -13.32
C ASP A 118 -8.73 -3.24 -14.77
N ALA A 119 -8.37 -1.97 -14.93
CA ALA A 119 -7.87 -1.47 -16.21
C ALA A 119 -6.51 -2.11 -16.51
N GLU A 120 -6.19 -2.31 -17.79
CA GLU A 120 -4.93 -2.94 -18.21
C GLU A 120 -3.70 -2.12 -17.80
N ASP A 121 -3.82 -0.79 -17.78
CA ASP A 121 -2.76 0.17 -17.45
C ASP A 121 -2.81 0.67 -16.00
N ILE A 122 -3.51 -0.06 -15.11
CA ILE A 122 -3.59 0.33 -13.71
C ILE A 122 -2.21 0.23 -13.04
N VAL A 123 -1.83 1.29 -12.32
CA VAL A 123 -0.65 1.30 -11.46
C VAL A 123 -1.08 1.56 -10.03
N ARG A 124 -0.71 0.66 -9.13
CA ARG A 124 -0.90 0.82 -7.69
C ARG A 124 0.43 1.18 -7.05
N ARG A 125 0.45 2.30 -6.33
CA ARG A 125 1.65 2.81 -5.65
C ARG A 125 1.42 2.89 -4.14
N LEU A 126 2.30 2.25 -3.37
CA LEU A 126 2.46 2.49 -1.94
C LEU A 126 3.75 3.29 -1.74
N SER A 127 3.70 4.35 -0.92
CA SER A 127 4.89 5.11 -0.51
C SER A 127 4.99 5.11 1.01
N LEU A 128 6.21 4.86 1.51
CA LEU A 128 6.52 4.70 2.92
C LEU A 128 7.60 5.70 3.30
N SER A 129 7.33 6.49 4.34
CA SER A 129 8.19 7.57 4.81
C SER A 129 8.04 7.74 6.32
N ALA A 130 8.75 8.72 6.90
CA ALA A 130 8.69 9.04 8.33
C ALA A 130 8.90 7.82 9.26
N PHE A 131 9.82 6.93 8.88
CA PHE A 131 10.07 5.70 9.62
C PHE A 131 10.48 5.98 11.07
N GLY A 132 9.75 5.38 12.02
CA GLY A 132 10.00 5.53 13.45
C GLY A 132 9.50 6.85 14.05
N GLU A 133 8.86 7.71 13.28
CA GLU A 133 8.22 8.91 13.82
C GLU A 133 7.00 8.52 14.69
N PRO A 134 6.90 9.03 15.93
CA PRO A 134 5.75 8.75 16.77
C PRO A 134 4.50 9.43 16.19
N VAL A 135 3.41 8.67 16.12
CA VAL A 135 2.11 9.18 15.68
C VAL A 135 1.15 9.20 16.88
N GLU A 136 0.60 10.36 17.19
CA GLU A 136 -0.47 10.52 18.17
C GLU A 136 -1.83 10.39 17.46
N ILE A 137 -2.67 9.46 17.94
CA ILE A 137 -4.02 9.23 17.42
C ILE A 137 -5.00 9.43 18.56
N THR A 138 -5.99 10.29 18.36
CA THR A 138 -7.05 10.59 19.34
C THR A 138 -8.42 10.34 18.72
N ALA A 139 -9.38 9.93 19.55
CA ALA A 139 -10.77 9.79 19.11
C ALA A 139 -11.29 11.15 18.62
N PRO A 140 -12.04 11.19 17.51
CA PRO A 140 -12.64 12.42 17.04
C PRO A 140 -13.75 12.87 17.99
N SER A 141 -13.96 14.19 18.06
CA SER A 141 -15.05 14.84 18.81
C SER A 141 -16.37 14.83 18.04
#